data_AF-A0A4W6CLK8-F1
#
_entry.id   AF-A0A4W6CLK8-F1
#
_cell.length_a   1.000
_cell.length_b   1.000
_cell.length_c   1.000
_cell.angle_alpha   90.00
_cell.angle_beta   90.00
_cell.angle_gamma   90.00
#
_symmetry.space_group_name_H-M   'P 1'
#
loop_
_entity.id
_entity.type
_entity.pdbx_description
1 polymer ?
#
loop_
_entity_poly.entity_id
_entity_poly.type
_entity_poly.pdbx_seq_one_letter_code
_entity_poly.pdbx_strand_id
1 'polypeptide(L)'
;MAAASYDQLLRQVEVLKMENSNLRQELQDNSNHLTKLETEASNMKEVLKQLQGTIEEESGEASGSQLELIERLKEMSLDSGGFKPRLRPPLPPSSSSSSASSGSGAPGGAAGGPGAPGTSASTAFPRRGLPSAGRDGHDRCLEELEKERSLLLAELEKEEKEKDWYYAQLQDLTKRIDSLPLTENFTLQTDMSRRQLEFEARHIRSAMEEQLGSCQEMERRAQVGAHLEVTWR
;
A
#
# COMPACT_ATOMS: atom_id res chain seq x y z
N MET A 1 -19.29 15.37 45.13
CA MET A 1 -18.82 15.35 43.73
C MET A 1 -19.29 16.63 43.09
N ALA A 2 -18.39 17.58 42.82
CA ALA A 2 -18.78 18.77 42.06
C ALA A 2 -19.10 18.34 40.64
N ALA A 3 -20.29 18.70 40.14
CA ALA A 3 -20.66 18.43 38.76
C ALA A 3 -19.74 19.23 37.83
N ALA A 4 -19.32 18.60 36.72
CA ALA A 4 -18.53 19.30 35.71
C ALA A 4 -19.32 20.50 35.18
N SER A 5 -18.63 21.64 35.04
CA SER A 5 -19.25 22.84 34.45
C SER A 5 -19.59 22.60 32.98
N TYR A 6 -20.56 23.36 32.48
CA TYR A 6 -20.99 23.28 31.08
C TYR A 6 -19.81 23.39 30.10
N ASP A 7 -18.91 24.35 30.31
CA ASP A 7 -17.72 24.55 29.46
C ASP A 7 -16.74 23.38 29.51
N GLN A 8 -16.65 22.69 30.64
CA GLN A 8 -15.79 21.52 30.78
C GLN A 8 -16.39 20.30 30.08
N LEU A 9 -17.71 20.15 30.09
CA LEU A 9 -18.43 19.15 29.31
C LEU A 9 -18.30 19.42 27.80
N LEU A 10 -18.41 20.69 27.38
CA LEU A 10 -18.31 21.07 25.97
C LEU A 10 -16.93 20.74 25.40
N ARG A 11 -15.85 21.13 26.10
CA ARG A 11 -14.48 20.75 25.74
C ARG A 11 -14.28 19.24 25.69
N GLN A 12 -14.89 18.50 26.61
CA GLN A 12 -14.79 17.05 26.62
C GLN A 12 -15.51 16.42 25.43
N VAL A 13 -16.66 16.95 25.02
CA VAL A 13 -17.37 16.51 23.81
C VAL A 13 -16.55 16.79 22.55
N GLU A 14 -15.86 17.92 22.48
CA GLU A 14 -14.96 18.25 21.36
C GLU A 14 -13.78 17.27 21.27
N VAL A 15 -13.12 16.99 22.39
CA VAL A 15 -12.03 15.99 22.45
C VAL A 15 -12.55 14.60 22.06
N LEU A 16 -13.68 14.17 22.62
CA LEU A 16 -14.27 12.87 22.28
C LEU A 16 -14.69 12.78 20.82
N LYS A 17 -15.16 13.88 20.21
CA LYS A 17 -15.47 13.91 18.78
C LYS A 17 -14.21 13.74 17.94
N MET A 18 -13.13 14.42 18.30
CA MET A 18 -11.83 14.28 17.64
C MET A 18 -11.30 12.84 17.77
N GLU A 19 -11.31 12.29 18.97
CA GLU A 19 -10.88 10.90 19.23
C GLU A 19 -11.75 9.89 18.47
N ASN A 20 -13.07 10.08 18.42
CA ASN A 20 -13.95 9.20 17.66
C ASN A 20 -13.69 9.28 16.16
N SER A 21 -13.38 10.47 15.64
CA SER A 21 -12.96 10.65 14.24
C SER A 21 -11.65 9.92 13.96
N ASN A 22 -10.67 10.05 14.86
CA ASN A 22 -9.38 9.39 14.73
C ASN A 22 -9.52 7.86 14.76
N LEU A 23 -10.29 7.31 15.71
CA LEU A 23 -10.53 5.87 15.80
C LEU A 23 -11.24 5.31 14.56
N ARG A 24 -12.16 6.07 13.96
CA ARG A 24 -12.82 5.66 12.71
C ARG A 24 -11.84 5.61 11.54
N GLN A 25 -10.92 6.58 11.46
CA GLN A 25 -9.87 6.59 10.46
C GLN A 25 -8.93 5.38 10.63
N GLU A 26 -8.45 5.13 11.85
CA GLU A 26 -7.58 3.99 12.15
C GLU A 26 -8.25 2.65 11.84
N LEU A 27 -9.54 2.50 12.15
CA LEU A 27 -10.32 1.31 11.79
C LEU A 27 -10.43 1.12 10.28
N GLN A 28 -10.65 2.21 9.53
CA GLN A 28 -10.70 2.16 8.07
C GLN A 28 -9.34 1.75 7.49
N ASP A 29 -8.25 2.32 8.01
CA ASP A 29 -6.89 1.97 7.57
C ASP A 29 -6.55 0.51 7.89
N ASN A 30 -6.96 0.02 9.06
CA ASN A 30 -6.80 -1.38 9.44
C ASN A 30 -7.58 -2.31 8.50
N SER A 31 -8.83 -1.96 8.18
CA SER A 31 -9.65 -2.71 7.22
C SER A 31 -8.98 -2.76 5.84
N ASN A 32 -8.46 -1.64 5.35
CA ASN A 32 -7.74 -1.58 4.07
C ASN A 32 -6.49 -2.46 4.08
N HIS A 33 -5.74 -2.45 5.19
CA HIS A 33 -4.56 -3.30 5.34
C HIS A 33 -4.93 -4.79 5.35
N LEU A 34 -6.00 -5.16 6.06
CA LEU A 34 -6.51 -6.53 6.09
C LEU A 34 -6.87 -7.02 4.69
N THR A 35 -7.61 -6.22 3.91
CA THR A 35 -7.96 -6.56 2.53
C THR A 35 -6.71 -6.79 1.66
N LYS A 36 -5.65 -6.00 1.83
CA LYS A 36 -4.37 -6.22 1.12
C LYS A 36 -3.76 -7.57 1.49
N LEU A 37 -3.71 -7.91 2.78
CA LEU A 37 -3.20 -9.20 3.23
C LEU A 37 -4.04 -10.37 2.68
N GLU A 38 -5.36 -10.23 2.62
CA GLU A 38 -6.25 -11.23 2.03
C GLU A 38 -5.99 -11.41 0.52
N THR A 39 -5.75 -10.32 -0.21
CA THR A 39 -5.39 -10.39 -1.62
C THR A 39 -4.03 -11.04 -1.85
N GLU A 40 -3.02 -10.71 -1.04
CA GLU A 40 -1.68 -11.30 -1.13
C GLU A 40 -1.72 -12.81 -0.81
N ALA A 41 -2.46 -13.19 0.23
CA ALA A 41 -2.68 -14.59 0.58
C ALA A 41 -3.40 -15.35 -0.55
N SER A 42 -4.39 -14.72 -1.20
CA SER A 42 -5.10 -15.30 -2.34
C SER A 42 -4.20 -15.47 -3.55
N ASN A 43 -3.36 -14.47 -3.85
CA ASN A 43 -2.37 -14.56 -4.92
C ASN A 43 -1.36 -15.69 -4.66
N MET A 44 -0.83 -15.78 -3.43
CA MET A 44 0.07 -16.86 -3.05
C MET A 44 -0.58 -18.24 -3.20
N LYS A 45 -1.85 -18.36 -2.78
CA LYS A 45 -2.63 -19.59 -2.98
C LYS A 45 -2.78 -19.95 -4.45
N GLU A 46 -3.00 -18.98 -5.32
CA GLU A 46 -3.10 -19.19 -6.76
C GLU A 46 -1.77 -19.66 -7.36
N VAL A 47 -0.65 -19.00 -7.00
CA VAL A 47 0.69 -19.40 -7.43
C VAL A 47 1.01 -20.83 -6.99
N LEU A 48 0.72 -21.18 -5.74
CA LEU A 48 0.93 -22.54 -5.24
C LEU A 48 0.07 -23.56 -6.00
N LYS A 49 -1.17 -23.21 -6.35
CA LYS A 49 -2.05 -24.06 -7.16
C LYS A 49 -1.50 -24.25 -8.57
N GLN A 50 -0.99 -23.19 -9.20
CA GLN A 50 -0.36 -23.27 -10.52
C GLN A 50 0.89 -24.16 -10.48
N LEU A 51 1.77 -23.97 -9.51
CA LEU A 51 2.98 -24.80 -9.33
C LEU A 51 2.62 -26.27 -9.10
N GLN A 52 1.60 -26.55 -8.30
CA GLN A 52 1.12 -27.93 -8.12
C GLN A 52 0.62 -28.53 -9.44
N GLY A 53 -0.16 -27.78 -10.22
CA GLY A 53 -0.61 -28.21 -11.55
C GLY A 53 0.55 -28.50 -12.50
N THR A 54 1.56 -27.62 -12.55
CA THR A 54 2.76 -27.82 -13.37
C THR A 54 3.52 -29.08 -12.98
N ILE A 55 3.66 -29.38 -11.69
CA ILE A 55 4.31 -30.60 -11.20
C ILE A 55 3.51 -31.86 -11.58
N GLU A 56 2.18 -31.81 -11.48
CA GLU A 56 1.30 -32.92 -11.87
C GLU A 56 1.35 -33.19 -13.38
N GLU A 57 1.41 -32.14 -14.22
CA GLU A 57 1.60 -32.25 -15.67
C GLU A 57 2.99 -32.82 -16.03
N GLU A 58 4.06 -32.28 -15.43
CA GLU A 58 5.44 -32.73 -15.69
C GLU A 58 5.66 -34.17 -15.21
N SER A 59 5.06 -34.58 -14.08
CA SER A 59 5.12 -35.96 -13.59
C SER A 59 4.28 -36.94 -14.44
N GLY A 60 3.17 -36.49 -15.04
CA GLY A 60 2.37 -37.28 -15.96
C GLY A 60 3.10 -37.56 -17.28
N GLU A 61 3.75 -36.55 -17.84
CA GLU A 61 4.49 -36.64 -19.10
C GLU A 61 5.86 -37.32 -18.95
N ALA A 62 6.60 -37.05 -17.87
CA ALA A 62 7.87 -37.69 -17.58
C ALA A 62 7.71 -39.16 -17.19
N SER A 63 6.68 -39.53 -16.40
CA SER A 63 6.42 -40.94 -16.08
C SER A 63 5.88 -41.72 -17.27
N GLY A 64 5.06 -41.12 -18.14
CA GLY A 64 4.57 -41.75 -19.36
C GLY A 64 5.69 -42.09 -20.34
N SER A 65 6.60 -41.15 -20.60
CA SER A 65 7.77 -41.35 -21.46
C SER A 65 8.81 -42.29 -20.85
N GLN A 66 9.05 -42.21 -19.54
CA GLN A 66 9.91 -43.15 -18.82
C GLN A 66 9.33 -44.57 -18.81
N LEU A 67 8.01 -44.72 -18.66
CA LEU A 67 7.30 -46.00 -18.68
C LEU A 67 7.30 -46.63 -20.07
N GLU A 68 7.07 -45.85 -21.14
CA GLU A 68 7.24 -46.30 -22.53
C GLU A 68 8.68 -46.80 -22.80
N LEU A 69 9.70 -46.10 -22.29
CA LEU A 69 11.10 -46.50 -22.47
C LEU A 69 11.41 -47.82 -21.74
N ILE A 70 10.85 -48.00 -20.55
CA ILE A 70 10.95 -49.22 -19.75
C ILE A 70 10.21 -50.39 -20.45
N GLU A 71 9.05 -50.13 -21.05
CA GLU A 71 8.29 -51.12 -21.80
C GLU A 71 9.04 -51.58 -23.06
N ARG A 72 9.67 -50.65 -23.79
CA ARG A 72 10.55 -50.95 -24.94
C ARG A 72 11.76 -51.80 -24.55
N LEU A 73 12.40 -51.49 -23.42
CA LEU A 73 13.50 -52.29 -22.86
C LEU A 73 13.03 -53.70 -22.45
N LYS A 74 11.81 -53.82 -21.93
CA LYS A 74 11.21 -55.10 -21.54
C LYS A 74 10.84 -55.97 -22.75
N GLU A 75 10.36 -55.38 -23.84
CA GLU A 75 10.15 -56.07 -25.12
C GLU A 75 11.45 -56.66 -25.68
N MET A 76 12.55 -55.90 -25.62
CA MET A 76 13.87 -56.41 -26.02
C MET A 76 14.41 -57.49 -25.07
N SER A 77 14.08 -57.43 -23.78
CA SER A 77 14.53 -58.40 -22.78
C SER A 77 13.79 -59.75 -22.85
N LEU A 78 12.59 -59.80 -23.45
CA LEU A 78 11.81 -61.03 -23.59
C LEU A 78 12.34 -61.98 -24.67
N ASP A 79 13.33 -61.56 -25.46
CA ASP A 79 14.00 -62.40 -26.48
C ASP A 79 15.38 -62.93 -26.04
N SER A 80 15.72 -62.81 -24.75
CA SER A 80 16.91 -63.46 -24.16
C SER A 80 16.51 -64.35 -22.99
N GLY A 81 16.12 -65.57 -23.32
CA GLY A 81 15.85 -66.63 -22.38
C GLY A 81 17.10 -67.09 -21.63
N GLY A 82 17.13 -66.78 -20.34
CA GLY A 82 17.19 -67.84 -19.33
C GLY A 82 18.47 -67.92 -18.49
N PHE A 83 18.35 -67.64 -17.19
CA PHE A 83 19.04 -68.39 -16.13
C PHE A 83 18.17 -68.45 -14.85
N LYS A 84 18.06 -69.64 -14.26
CA LYS A 84 17.13 -70.01 -13.17
C LYS A 84 17.76 -69.84 -11.76
N PRO A 85 16.95 -69.87 -10.68
CA PRO A 85 17.25 -69.35 -9.34
C PRO A 85 17.63 -70.44 -8.31
N ARG A 86 18.17 -70.05 -7.14
CA ARG A 86 18.13 -70.89 -5.92
C ARG A 86 18.13 -70.08 -4.61
N LEU A 87 17.16 -70.40 -3.75
CA LEU A 87 16.89 -69.95 -2.36
C LEU A 87 17.90 -70.60 -1.37
N ARG A 88 18.24 -70.13 -0.15
CA ARG A 88 17.43 -69.84 1.07
C ARG A 88 18.35 -69.26 2.24
N PRO A 89 17.77 -68.76 3.39
CA PRO A 89 18.32 -67.90 4.48
C PRO A 89 18.66 -68.71 5.79
N PRO A 90 18.73 -68.23 7.09
CA PRO A 90 18.27 -66.96 7.76
C PRO A 90 19.16 -66.38 8.92
N LEU A 91 18.75 -65.24 9.51
CA LEU A 91 18.56 -65.00 10.98
C LEU A 91 18.24 -63.50 11.32
N PRO A 92 17.60 -63.18 12.48
CA PRO A 92 16.90 -61.91 12.80
C PRO A 92 17.54 -61.15 14.01
N PRO A 93 16.85 -60.28 14.78
CA PRO A 93 16.04 -59.09 14.45
C PRO A 93 16.60 -57.79 15.11
N SER A 94 16.13 -56.63 14.66
CA SER A 94 16.37 -55.32 15.27
C SER A 94 15.32 -54.99 16.35
N SER A 95 15.73 -54.36 17.46
CA SER A 95 14.93 -53.34 18.18
C SER A 95 15.68 -52.67 19.33
N SER A 96 15.57 -51.33 19.40
CA SER A 96 15.48 -50.44 20.60
C SER A 96 15.76 -49.00 20.13
N SER A 97 14.79 -48.08 20.05
CA SER A 97 14.06 -47.34 21.09
C SER A 97 14.86 -46.22 21.79
N SER A 98 14.48 -44.98 21.44
CA SER A 98 14.17 -43.83 22.32
C SER A 98 15.18 -43.19 23.29
N SER A 99 15.21 -41.86 23.19
CA SER A 99 15.03 -40.83 24.25
C SER A 99 16.21 -40.24 25.03
N ALA A 100 16.13 -38.90 25.17
CA ALA A 100 16.49 -38.06 26.32
C ALA A 100 17.99 -37.99 26.70
N SER A 101 18.58 -36.92 27.24
CA SER A 101 18.20 -35.56 27.62
C SER A 101 19.44 -34.90 28.28
N SER A 102 19.50 -33.57 28.26
CA SER A 102 20.01 -32.70 29.35
C SER A 102 21.51 -32.45 29.61
N GLY A 103 21.81 -31.16 29.82
CA GLY A 103 22.74 -30.61 30.83
C GLY A 103 24.02 -29.97 30.24
N SER A 104 24.20 -28.65 30.08
CA SER A 104 24.16 -27.46 30.99
C SER A 104 25.49 -27.12 31.70
N GLY A 105 25.98 -25.89 31.48
CA GLY A 105 26.81 -25.06 32.39
C GLY A 105 28.33 -25.08 32.15
N ALA A 106 28.99 -24.06 31.56
CA ALA A 106 29.41 -22.74 32.12
C ALA A 106 30.85 -22.78 32.75
N PRO A 107 31.55 -21.65 33.04
CA PRO A 107 31.66 -20.33 32.37
C PRO A 107 33.12 -19.78 32.30
N GLY A 108 33.28 -18.56 31.73
CA GLY A 108 34.41 -17.63 32.01
C GLY A 108 35.43 -17.52 30.86
N GLY A 109 35.96 -16.37 30.46
CA GLY A 109 35.81 -14.99 30.91
C GLY A 109 36.87 -14.13 30.19
N ALA A 110 36.44 -12.96 29.72
CA ALA A 110 37.17 -11.70 29.55
C ALA A 110 38.43 -11.56 28.64
N ALA A 111 38.33 -10.55 27.77
CA ALA A 111 39.27 -9.44 27.52
C ALA A 111 40.26 -9.49 26.33
N GLY A 112 40.14 -8.45 25.49
CA GLY A 112 41.29 -7.71 24.94
C GLY A 112 41.63 -7.94 23.46
N GLY A 113 41.28 -7.00 22.58
CA GLY A 113 42.04 -6.76 21.33
C GLY A 113 43.30 -5.91 21.61
N PRO A 114 43.99 -5.32 20.60
CA PRO A 114 43.95 -5.50 19.14
C PRO A 114 45.37 -5.73 18.54
N GLY A 115 45.48 -6.03 17.23
CA GLY A 115 46.78 -5.95 16.54
C GLY A 115 46.93 -6.83 15.30
N ALA A 116 46.82 -6.22 14.11
CA ALA A 116 47.37 -6.74 12.85
C ALA A 116 48.89 -6.40 12.77
N PRO A 117 49.68 -6.77 11.72
CA PRO A 117 49.34 -7.50 10.49
C PRO A 117 50.35 -8.62 10.11
N GLY A 118 49.96 -9.52 9.21
CA GLY A 118 50.84 -10.55 8.65
C GLY A 118 50.39 -10.96 7.26
N THR A 119 51.11 -10.47 6.26
CA THR A 119 50.88 -10.57 4.83
C THR A 119 50.90 -12.00 4.29
N SER A 120 49.95 -12.36 3.44
CA SER A 120 50.14 -13.31 2.34
C SER A 120 49.13 -13.01 1.25
N ALA A 121 49.60 -12.31 0.22
CA ALA A 121 48.88 -12.02 -1.00
C ALA A 121 48.65 -13.31 -1.79
N SER A 122 47.39 -13.59 -2.12
CA SER A 122 47.03 -14.51 -3.18
C SER A 122 45.75 -14.01 -3.84
N THR A 123 45.89 -13.64 -5.10
CA THR A 123 44.83 -13.44 -6.09
C THR A 123 43.84 -12.30 -5.84
N ALA A 124 44.19 -11.15 -6.40
CA ALA A 124 43.28 -10.07 -6.74
C ALA A 124 42.17 -10.57 -7.68
N PHE A 125 40.94 -10.57 -7.20
CA PHE A 125 39.79 -10.26 -8.04
C PHE A 125 39.43 -8.81 -7.70
N PRO A 126 39.29 -7.90 -8.68
CA PRO A 126 38.59 -6.67 -8.41
C PRO A 126 37.14 -7.10 -8.15
N ARG A 127 36.69 -7.07 -6.89
CA ARG A 127 35.26 -6.87 -6.63
C ARG A 127 34.95 -5.47 -7.15
N ARG A 128 34.80 -5.38 -8.47
CA ARG A 128 34.08 -4.34 -9.17
C ARG A 128 32.78 -4.21 -8.39
N GLY A 129 32.61 -3.05 -7.74
CA GLY A 129 31.40 -2.71 -7.04
C GLY A 129 30.24 -3.11 -7.93
N LEU A 130 29.41 -4.02 -7.41
CA LEU A 130 28.12 -4.28 -8.01
C LEU A 130 27.46 -2.91 -8.09
N PRO A 131 27.09 -2.38 -9.28
CA PRO A 131 26.29 -1.17 -9.30
C PRO A 131 25.09 -1.46 -8.43
N SER A 132 24.81 -0.52 -7.55
CA SER A 132 23.70 -0.57 -6.63
C SER A 132 22.39 -0.40 -7.40
N ALA A 133 22.13 -1.28 -8.37
CA ALA A 133 20.97 -1.23 -9.26
C ALA A 133 19.64 -1.36 -8.48
N GLY A 134 19.71 -1.84 -7.23
CA GLY A 134 18.58 -1.83 -6.28
C GLY A 134 18.43 -0.55 -5.45
N ARG A 135 19.50 0.24 -5.19
CA ARG A 135 19.35 1.58 -4.59
C ARG A 135 18.87 2.58 -5.62
N ASP A 136 19.43 2.54 -6.83
CA ASP A 136 19.10 3.51 -7.87
C ASP A 136 17.61 3.46 -8.22
N GLY A 137 16.97 2.28 -8.13
CA GLY A 137 15.52 2.12 -8.31
C GLY A 137 14.69 2.64 -7.13
N HIS A 138 15.14 2.42 -5.89
CA HIS A 138 14.47 2.93 -4.70
C HIS A 138 14.59 4.46 -4.59
N ASP A 139 15.77 5.00 -4.85
CA ASP A 139 16.05 6.43 -4.81
C ASP A 139 15.32 7.16 -5.96
N ARG A 140 15.20 6.52 -7.13
CA ARG A 140 14.34 6.99 -8.24
C ARG A 140 12.85 6.96 -7.88
N CYS A 141 12.37 5.91 -7.22
CA CYS A 141 10.98 5.79 -6.77
C CYS A 141 10.62 6.90 -5.77
N LEU A 142 11.52 7.20 -4.84
CA LEU A 142 11.36 8.33 -3.91
C LEU A 142 11.33 9.68 -4.64
N GLU A 143 12.23 9.88 -5.61
CA GLU A 143 12.25 11.12 -6.41
C GLU A 143 10.96 11.29 -7.25
N GLU A 144 10.40 10.19 -7.77
CA GLU A 144 9.11 10.18 -8.46
C GLU A 144 7.95 10.59 -7.51
N LEU A 145 7.91 10.06 -6.29
CA LEU A 145 6.92 10.45 -5.27
C LEU A 145 7.06 11.92 -4.83
N GLU A 146 8.28 12.43 -4.68
CA GLU A 146 8.54 13.84 -4.36
C GLU A 146 8.07 14.77 -5.48
N LYS A 147 8.23 14.36 -6.75
CA LYS A 147 7.70 15.07 -7.91
C LYS A 147 6.18 15.04 -7.93
N GLU A 148 5.56 13.88 -7.72
CA GLU A 148 4.09 13.75 -7.62
C GLU A 148 3.53 14.63 -6.50
N ARG A 149 4.16 14.63 -5.31
CA ARG A 149 3.80 15.52 -4.20
C ARG A 149 3.86 16.99 -4.62
N SER A 150 4.95 17.39 -5.27
CA SER A 150 5.14 18.77 -5.72
C SER A 150 4.08 19.18 -6.74
N LEU A 151 3.72 18.28 -7.65
CA LEU A 151 2.65 18.50 -8.63
C LEU A 151 1.27 18.63 -7.95
N LEU A 152 0.95 17.75 -7.00
CA LEU A 152 -0.32 17.80 -6.26
C LEU A 152 -0.45 19.10 -5.45
N LEU A 153 0.63 19.54 -4.79
CA LEU A 153 0.62 20.82 -4.06
C LEU A 153 0.44 22.01 -5.02
N ALA A 154 1.11 22.00 -6.17
CA ALA A 154 0.95 23.05 -7.18
C ALA A 154 -0.47 23.09 -7.77
N GLU A 155 -1.10 21.92 -7.96
CA GLU A 155 -2.48 21.83 -8.44
C GLU A 155 -3.48 22.35 -7.40
N LEU A 156 -3.28 22.02 -6.11
CA LEU A 156 -4.07 22.58 -5.01
C LEU A 156 -3.93 24.10 -4.90
N GLU A 157 -2.72 24.63 -5.00
CA GLU A 157 -2.48 26.08 -4.96
C GLU A 157 -3.15 26.78 -6.17
N LYS A 158 -3.11 26.15 -7.34
CA LYS A 158 -3.80 26.67 -8.53
C LYS A 158 -5.32 26.70 -8.31
N GLU A 159 -5.89 25.63 -7.79
CA GLU A 159 -7.31 25.56 -7.47
C GLU A 159 -7.72 26.62 -6.44
N GLU A 160 -6.90 26.87 -5.41
CA GLU A 160 -7.18 27.90 -4.42
C GLU A 160 -7.25 29.30 -5.05
N LYS A 161 -6.31 29.62 -5.94
CA LYS A 161 -6.34 30.88 -6.71
C LYS A 161 -7.59 30.99 -7.59
N GLU A 162 -8.04 29.90 -8.18
CA GLU A 162 -9.24 29.86 -9.00
C GLU A 162 -10.51 30.04 -8.16
N LYS A 163 -10.58 29.42 -6.97
CA LYS A 163 -11.65 29.68 -6.00
C LYS A 163 -11.70 31.15 -5.60
N ASP A 164 -10.55 31.72 -5.23
CA ASP A 164 -10.46 33.13 -4.84
C ASP A 164 -10.95 34.06 -5.96
N TRP A 165 -10.62 33.73 -7.21
CA TRP A 165 -11.11 34.46 -8.38
C TRP A 165 -12.64 34.39 -8.51
N TYR A 166 -13.24 33.21 -8.36
CA TYR A 166 -14.70 33.06 -8.38
C TYR A 166 -15.37 33.78 -7.21
N TYR A 167 -14.82 33.67 -6.00
CA TYR A 167 -15.34 34.36 -4.82
C TYR A 167 -15.24 35.87 -4.94
N ALA A 168 -14.16 36.41 -5.52
CA ALA A 168 -14.02 37.84 -5.77
C ALA A 168 -15.15 38.34 -6.69
N GLN A 169 -15.45 37.62 -7.78
CA GLN A 169 -16.56 37.97 -8.67
C GLN A 169 -17.91 37.91 -7.97
N LEU A 170 -18.17 36.84 -7.22
CA LEU A 170 -19.41 36.70 -6.46
C LEU A 170 -19.57 37.82 -5.43
N GLN A 171 -18.48 38.17 -4.75
CA GLN A 171 -18.47 39.27 -3.78
C GLN A 171 -18.77 40.61 -4.45
N ASP A 172 -18.23 40.86 -5.65
CA ASP A 172 -18.52 42.09 -6.39
C ASP A 172 -19.98 42.16 -6.86
N LEU A 173 -20.57 41.03 -7.27
CA LEU A 173 -22.01 40.97 -7.55
C LEU A 173 -22.84 41.23 -6.29
N THR A 174 -22.46 40.66 -5.15
CA THR A 174 -23.12 40.95 -3.86
C THR A 174 -23.06 42.44 -3.52
N LYS A 175 -21.88 43.07 -3.60
CA LYS A 175 -21.72 44.51 -3.38
C LYS A 175 -22.61 45.33 -4.31
N ARG A 176 -22.72 44.93 -5.59
CA ARG A 176 -23.59 45.61 -6.57
C ARG A 176 -25.07 45.45 -6.21
N ILE A 177 -25.51 44.27 -5.79
CA ILE A 177 -26.89 44.03 -5.33
C ILE A 177 -27.21 44.87 -4.08
N ASP A 178 -26.29 44.92 -3.13
CA ASP A 178 -26.45 45.67 -1.87
C ASP A 178 -26.45 47.19 -2.10
N SER A 179 -25.78 47.66 -3.15
CA SER A 179 -25.76 49.07 -3.55
C SER A 179 -27.03 49.52 -4.31
N LEU A 180 -27.91 48.59 -4.71
CA LEU A 180 -29.15 48.95 -5.38
C LEU A 180 -30.05 49.76 -4.44
N PRO A 181 -30.81 50.74 -4.97
CA PRO A 181 -31.65 51.60 -4.15
C PRO A 181 -32.68 50.78 -3.36
N LEU A 182 -32.55 50.80 -2.03
CA LEU A 182 -33.48 50.18 -1.07
C LEU A 182 -34.66 51.11 -0.77
N THR A 183 -35.32 51.61 -1.83
CA THR A 183 -36.48 52.51 -1.67
C THR A 183 -37.67 51.75 -1.13
N GLU A 184 -38.42 52.34 -0.19
CA GLU A 184 -39.68 51.76 0.34
C GLU A 184 -40.71 51.49 -0.77
N ASN A 185 -40.64 52.22 -1.88
CA ASN A 185 -41.47 52.00 -3.06
C ASN A 185 -40.78 51.03 -4.04
N PHE A 186 -41.52 50.00 -4.47
CA PHE A 186 -41.08 49.08 -5.51
C PHE A 186 -40.88 49.80 -6.84
N THR A 187 -39.74 49.54 -7.49
CA THR A 187 -39.43 50.02 -8.85
C THR A 187 -39.05 48.84 -9.73
N LEU A 188 -39.76 48.66 -10.86
CA LEU A 188 -39.52 47.55 -11.79
C LEU A 188 -38.07 47.54 -12.31
N GLN A 189 -37.49 48.71 -12.55
CA GLN A 189 -36.11 48.84 -13.01
C GLN A 189 -35.10 48.25 -12.01
N THR A 190 -35.25 48.56 -10.72
CA THR A 190 -34.36 48.05 -9.66
C THR A 190 -34.56 46.54 -9.47
N ASP A 191 -35.79 46.05 -9.53
CA ASP A 191 -36.09 44.61 -9.45
C ASP A 191 -35.46 43.84 -10.61
N MET A 192 -35.61 44.33 -11.85
CA MET A 192 -34.98 43.71 -13.02
C MET A 192 -33.46 43.71 -12.92
N SER A 193 -32.86 44.83 -12.48
CA SER A 193 -31.42 44.90 -12.24
C SER A 193 -30.96 43.91 -11.18
N ARG A 194 -31.71 43.75 -10.09
CA ARG A 194 -31.41 42.78 -9.04
C ARG A 194 -31.45 41.35 -9.58
N ARG A 195 -32.54 40.97 -10.26
CA ARG A 195 -32.70 39.62 -10.84
C ARG A 195 -31.60 39.28 -11.84
N GLN A 196 -31.14 40.26 -12.61
CA GLN A 196 -30.04 40.08 -13.56
C GLN A 196 -28.73 39.74 -12.82
N LEU A 197 -28.37 40.51 -11.78
CA LEU A 197 -27.17 40.24 -10.98
C LEU A 197 -27.26 38.89 -10.26
N GLU A 198 -28.44 38.51 -9.76
CA GLU A 198 -28.67 37.19 -9.15
C GLU A 198 -28.55 36.05 -10.17
N PHE A 199 -28.97 36.28 -11.41
CA PHE A 199 -28.77 35.32 -12.50
C PHE A 199 -27.29 35.14 -12.82
N GLU A 200 -26.54 36.22 -12.94
CA GLU A 200 -25.08 36.19 -13.13
C GLU A 200 -24.40 35.45 -11.97
N ALA A 201 -24.78 35.72 -10.72
CA ALA A 201 -24.22 35.04 -9.56
C ALA A 201 -24.53 33.54 -9.55
N ARG A 202 -25.74 33.13 -9.98
CA ARG A 202 -26.08 31.71 -10.15
C ARG A 202 -25.25 31.08 -11.26
N HIS A 203 -25.08 31.76 -12.38
CA HIS A 203 -24.27 31.26 -13.49
C HIS A 203 -22.80 31.06 -13.08
N ILE A 204 -22.22 32.01 -12.35
CA ILE A 204 -20.85 31.87 -11.81
C ILE A 204 -20.75 30.70 -10.85
N ARG A 205 -21.73 30.49 -9.95
CA ARG A 205 -21.73 29.33 -9.04
C ARG A 205 -21.79 28.00 -9.81
N SER A 206 -22.60 27.92 -10.86
CA SER A 206 -22.66 26.73 -11.71
C SER A 206 -21.35 26.50 -12.47
N ALA A 207 -20.76 27.55 -13.04
CA ALA A 207 -19.47 27.44 -13.72
C ALA A 207 -18.35 27.02 -12.75
N MET A 208 -18.36 27.55 -11.52
CA MET A 208 -17.43 27.16 -10.46
C MET A 208 -17.58 25.68 -10.10
N GLU A 209 -18.81 25.17 -9.96
CA GLU A 209 -19.09 23.76 -9.69
C GLU A 209 -18.70 22.84 -10.86
N GLU A 210 -18.84 23.30 -12.11
CA GLU A 210 -18.40 22.55 -13.30
C GLU A 210 -16.86 22.46 -13.40
N GLN A 211 -16.14 23.53 -13.05
CA GLN A 211 -14.67 23.55 -13.14
C GLN A 211 -14.00 22.90 -11.92
N LEU A 212 -14.50 23.18 -10.72
CA LEU A 212 -13.87 22.79 -9.47
C LEU A 212 -14.58 21.62 -8.77
N GLY A 213 -15.70 21.13 -9.31
CA GLY A 213 -16.51 20.09 -8.69
C GLY A 213 -17.43 20.61 -7.59
N SER A 214 -18.20 19.70 -7.01
CA SER A 214 -19.15 20.03 -5.94
C SER A 214 -18.44 20.53 -4.69
N CYS A 215 -19.17 21.28 -3.85
CA CYS A 215 -18.62 21.80 -2.58
C CYS A 215 -18.01 20.69 -1.70
N GLN A 216 -18.66 19.54 -1.64
CA GLN A 216 -18.17 18.38 -0.87
C GLN A 216 -16.88 17.78 -1.43
N GLU A 217 -16.71 17.75 -2.75
CA GLU A 217 -15.50 17.24 -3.40
C GLU A 217 -14.32 18.18 -3.20
N MET A 218 -14.58 19.48 -3.29
CA MET A 218 -13.60 20.53 -3.05
C MET A 218 -13.11 20.50 -1.60
N GLU A 219 -14.02 20.36 -0.63
CA GLU A 219 -13.67 20.22 0.79
C GLU A 219 -12.84 18.96 1.05
N ARG A 220 -13.20 17.83 0.43
CA ARG A 220 -12.42 16.59 0.55
C ARG A 220 -11.00 16.75 0.01
N ARG A 221 -10.84 17.39 -1.15
CA ARG A 221 -9.52 17.64 -1.74
C ARG A 221 -8.69 18.62 -0.91
N ALA A 222 -9.31 19.66 -0.35
CA ALA A 222 -8.64 20.57 0.57
C ALA A 222 -8.17 19.86 1.85
N GLN A 223 -8.96 18.93 2.40
CA GLN A 223 -8.54 18.11 3.56
C GLN A 223 -7.34 17.21 3.23
N VAL A 224 -7.35 16.57 2.05
CA VAL A 224 -6.21 15.77 1.58
C VAL A 224 -4.97 16.65 1.38
N GLY A 225 -5.14 17.85 0.85
CA GLY A 225 -4.07 18.84 0.69
C GLY A 225 -3.47 19.26 2.03
N ALA A 226 -4.30 19.65 2.99
CA ALA A 226 -3.85 20.00 4.34
C ALA A 226 -3.14 18.83 5.02
N HIS A 227 -3.65 17.61 4.86
CA HIS A 227 -3.00 16.40 5.38
C HIS A 227 -1.65 16.14 4.72
N LEU A 228 -1.53 16.31 3.40
CA LEU A 228 -0.26 16.19 2.65
C LEU A 228 0.77 17.25 3.08
N GLU A 229 0.33 18.45 3.45
CA GLU A 229 1.23 19.47 3.99
C GLU A 229 1.72 19.13 5.40
N VAL A 230 0.85 18.63 6.27
CA VAL A 230 1.18 18.35 7.68
C VAL A 230 2.00 17.07 7.84
N THR A 231 1.67 16.02 7.09
CA THR A 231 2.37 14.71 7.20
C THR A 231 3.79 14.72 6.67
N TRP A 232 4.16 15.73 5.90
CA TRP A 232 5.46 15.82 5.22
C TRP A 232 6.24 17.10 5.57
N ARG A 233 5.88 17.77 6.67
CA ARG A 233 6.69 18.82 7.32
C ARG A 233 7.43 18.23 8.51
#